data_AF-A0A1Y2IFB2-F1
#
_entry.id   AF-A0A1Y2IFB2-F1
#
_cell.length_a   1.000
_cell.length_b   1.000
_cell.length_c   1.000
_cell.angle_alpha   90.00
_cell.angle_beta   90.00
_cell.angle_gamma   90.00
#
_symmetry.space_group_name_H-M   'P 1'
#
loop_
_entity.id
_entity.type
_entity.pdbx_description
1 polymer ?
#
loop_
_entity_poly.entity_id
_entity_poly.type
_entity_poly.pdbx_seq_one_letter_code
_entity_poly.pdbx_strand_id
1 'polypeptide(L)'
;MKVDISKKAQIADDCCCHCMLFNEPDFTNIESILEQVCQEEGFRVVFLPKFHCEINPIEQCWGHAKHEYRLNPAASDEATLEHNVSLCGMLTYILKYANRSRQFIDTYMEGLNRKQAPWARKKYHSHWVLPNQLLEDLDKVQL
;
A
#
# COMPACT_ATOMS: atom_id res chain seq x y z
N MET A 1 3.00 12.07 7.77
CA MET A 1 3.62 10.85 8.32
C MET A 1 4.15 10.07 7.13
N LYS A 2 5.44 10.19 6.82
CA LYS A 2 6.07 9.36 5.79
C LYS A 2 6.15 7.96 6.39
N VAL A 3 5.32 7.05 5.88
CA VAL A 3 5.34 5.64 6.28
C VAL A 3 6.50 5.00 5.52
N ASP A 4 7.70 5.13 6.07
CA ASP A 4 8.92 4.57 5.47
C ASP A 4 9.04 3.10 5.86
N ILE A 5 8.30 2.26 5.15
CA ILE A 5 8.37 0.78 5.26
C ILE A 5 9.64 0.24 4.57
N SER A 6 10.37 1.10 3.84
CA SER A 6 11.66 0.72 3.31
C SER A 6 12.65 0.67 4.48
N LYS A 7 13.07 -0.53 4.88
CA LYS A 7 14.42 -0.66 5.46
C LYS A 7 15.33 0.02 4.45
N LYS A 8 15.87 1.20 4.77
CA LYS A 8 16.89 1.85 3.96
C LYS A 8 17.97 0.81 3.76
N ALA A 9 18.01 0.19 2.58
CA ALA A 9 19.19 -0.53 2.16
C ALA A 9 20.31 0.50 2.26
N GLN A 10 21.39 0.15 2.95
CA GLN A 10 22.63 0.92 2.87
C GLN A 10 23.13 0.79 1.43
N ILE A 11 22.55 1.59 0.54
CA ILE A 11 23.09 1.85 -0.78
C ILE A 11 24.35 2.65 -0.48
N ALA A 12 25.52 2.11 -0.80
CA ALA A 12 26.77 2.82 -0.65
C ALA A 12 26.62 4.18 -1.34
N ASP A 13 26.73 5.27 -0.58
CA ASP A 13 26.45 6.64 -1.03
C ASP A 13 27.30 7.04 -2.26
N ASP A 14 28.39 6.31 -2.52
CA ASP A 14 29.38 6.58 -3.56
C ASP A 14 29.37 5.57 -4.72
N CYS A 15 28.37 4.68 -4.82
CA CYS A 15 28.36 3.63 -5.85
C CYS A 15 28.37 4.18 -7.29
N CYS A 16 27.73 5.34 -7.51
CA CYS A 16 27.72 6.03 -8.80
C CYS A 16 27.28 7.50 -8.64
N CYS A 17 27.59 8.34 -9.63
CA CYS A 17 27.18 9.75 -9.67
C CYS A 17 25.66 9.94 -9.46
N HIS A 18 24.85 8.98 -9.93
CA HIS A 18 23.40 9.02 -9.69
C HIS A 18 23.04 8.86 -8.21
N CYS A 19 23.69 7.94 -7.47
CA CYS A 19 23.42 7.77 -6.04
C CYS A 19 23.87 9.00 -5.26
N MET A 20 25.05 9.54 -5.59
CA MET A 20 25.56 10.77 -4.96
C MET A 20 24.57 11.92 -5.15
N LEU A 21 24.19 12.21 -6.40
CA LEU A 21 23.22 13.28 -6.72
C LEU A 21 21.84 13.03 -6.10
N PHE A 22 21.35 11.79 -6.06
CA PHE A 22 20.04 11.49 -5.47
C PHE A 22 20.02 11.69 -3.95
N ASN A 23 21.16 11.45 -3.28
CA ASN A 23 21.30 11.58 -1.83
C ASN A 23 21.80 12.97 -1.38
N GLU A 24 22.14 13.88 -2.31
CA GLU A 24 22.53 15.24 -1.96
C GLU A 24 21.40 15.95 -1.17
N PRO A 25 21.73 16.60 -0.04
CA PRO A 25 20.76 17.24 0.86
C PRO A 25 19.91 18.30 0.15
N ASP A 26 20.47 18.96 -0.87
CA ASP A 26 19.78 19.96 -1.69
C ASP A 26 18.59 19.36 -2.45
N PHE A 27 18.57 18.06 -2.73
CA PHE A 27 17.41 17.40 -3.35
C PHE A 27 16.53 16.67 -2.33
N THR A 28 17.10 16.11 -1.26
CA THR A 28 16.32 15.32 -0.29
C THR A 28 15.53 16.16 0.71
N ASN A 29 15.98 17.39 0.98
CA ASN A 29 15.36 18.26 2.00
C ASN A 29 14.37 19.28 1.41
N ILE A 30 14.13 19.25 0.11
CA ILE A 30 13.16 20.13 -0.55
C ILE A 30 11.81 19.41 -0.63
N GLU A 31 10.74 20.13 -0.29
CA GLU A 31 9.37 19.66 -0.51
C GLU A 31 9.09 19.56 -2.01
N SER A 32 8.49 18.45 -2.43
CA SER A 32 8.12 18.28 -3.83
C SER A 32 7.04 19.27 -4.25
N ILE A 33 7.00 19.61 -5.54
CA ILE A 33 5.92 20.45 -6.12
C ILE A 33 4.53 19.88 -5.77
N LEU A 34 4.40 18.56 -5.78
CA LEU A 34 3.16 17.88 -5.40
C LEU A 34 2.78 18.14 -3.94
N GLU A 35 3.75 18.06 -3.02
CA GLU A 35 3.53 18.38 -1.60
C GLU A 35 3.11 19.84 -1.43
N GLN A 36 3.79 20.77 -2.10
CA GLN A 36 3.49 22.21 -2.04
C GLN A 36 2.06 22.50 -2.51
N VAL A 37 1.69 22.05 -3.71
CA VAL A 37 0.35 22.27 -4.28
C VAL A 37 -0.73 21.65 -3.39
N CYS A 38 -0.53 20.43 -2.89
CA CYS A 38 -1.50 19.82 -2.00
C CYS A 38 -1.62 20.57 -0.67
N GLN A 39 -0.52 21.08 -0.12
CA GLN A 39 -0.51 21.82 1.13
C GLN A 39 -1.19 23.18 1.01
N GLU A 40 -1.04 23.88 -0.12
CA GLU A 40 -1.78 25.11 -0.44
C GLU A 40 -3.30 24.88 -0.42
N GLU A 41 -3.74 23.71 -0.89
CA GLU A 41 -5.14 23.28 -0.88
C GLU A 41 -5.58 22.64 0.46
N GLY A 42 -4.70 22.59 1.48
CA GLY A 42 -5.01 22.05 2.80
C GLY A 42 -4.97 20.52 2.91
N PHE A 43 -4.43 19.82 1.91
CA PHE A 43 -4.28 18.36 1.89
C PHE A 43 -2.86 17.93 2.27
N ARG A 44 -2.77 16.76 2.91
CA ARG A 44 -1.48 16.11 3.21
C ARG A 44 -1.20 15.00 2.23
N VAL A 45 -0.04 15.05 1.57
CA VAL A 45 0.43 13.95 0.71
C VAL A 45 0.95 12.80 1.55
N VAL A 46 0.57 11.58 1.18
CA VAL A 46 1.08 10.33 1.76
C VAL A 46 1.74 9.53 0.65
N PHE A 47 3.07 9.39 0.74
CA PHE A 47 3.81 8.53 -0.17
C PHE A 47 3.73 7.08 0.29
N LEU A 48 3.37 6.20 -0.64
CA LEU A 48 3.34 4.77 -0.40
C LEU A 48 4.64 4.12 -0.90
N PRO A 49 5.22 3.19 -0.14
CA PRO A 49 6.33 2.35 -0.58
C PRO A 49 6.10 1.70 -1.95
N LYS A 50 7.16 1.70 -2.77
CA LYS A 50 7.13 1.05 -4.09
C LYS A 50 6.99 -0.47 -3.93
N PHE A 51 6.26 -1.11 -4.84
CA PHE A 51 6.03 -2.57 -4.90
C PHE A 51 5.25 -3.18 -3.72
N HIS A 52 4.60 -2.37 -2.90
CA HIS A 52 3.73 -2.79 -1.81
C HIS A 52 2.26 -2.47 -2.13
N CYS A 53 1.70 -3.05 -3.20
CA CYS A 53 0.32 -2.76 -3.61
C CYS A 53 -0.73 -3.07 -2.51
N GLU A 54 -0.40 -3.95 -1.57
CA GLU A 54 -1.27 -4.32 -0.46
C GLU A 54 -1.52 -3.22 0.57
N ILE A 55 -0.67 -2.17 0.60
CA ILE A 55 -0.90 -1.00 1.47
C ILE A 55 -1.72 0.10 0.77
N ASN A 56 -1.93 0.00 -0.55
CA ASN A 56 -2.75 0.93 -1.30
C ASN A 56 -4.21 0.42 -1.37
N PRO A 57 -5.16 0.98 -0.59
CA PRO A 57 -6.52 0.45 -0.55
C PRO A 57 -7.23 0.54 -1.91
N ILE A 58 -6.87 1.49 -2.77
CA ILE A 58 -7.51 1.65 -4.09
C ILE A 58 -7.25 0.44 -5.01
N GLU A 59 -6.11 -0.24 -4.88
CA GLU A 59 -5.78 -1.44 -5.65
C GLU A 59 -6.75 -2.58 -5.34
N GLN A 60 -7.16 -2.68 -4.07
CA GLN A 60 -8.12 -3.68 -3.61
C GLN A 60 -9.55 -3.32 -4.04
N CYS A 61 -9.90 -2.03 -3.97
CA CYS A 61 -11.15 -1.50 -4.51
C CYS A 61 -11.29 -1.82 -6.00
N TRP A 62 -10.25 -1.55 -6.81
CA TRP A 62 -10.24 -1.88 -8.22
C TRP A 62 -10.22 -3.38 -8.50
N GLY A 63 -9.52 -4.17 -7.70
CA GLY A 63 -9.55 -5.63 -7.79
C GLY A 63 -10.97 -6.18 -7.59
N HIS A 64 -11.68 -5.67 -6.58
CA HIS A 64 -13.07 -6.01 -6.31
C HIS A 64 -14.00 -5.57 -7.43
N ALA A 65 -13.92 -4.32 -7.85
CA ALA A 65 -14.76 -3.80 -8.93
C ALA A 65 -14.55 -4.56 -10.25
N LYS A 66 -13.31 -4.91 -10.60
CA LYS A 66 -13.03 -5.76 -11.77
C LYS A 66 -13.62 -7.15 -11.65
N HIS A 67 -13.69 -7.71 -10.44
CA HIS A 67 -14.32 -9.01 -10.22
C HIS A 67 -15.83 -8.93 -10.46
N GLU A 68 -16.51 -7.95 -9.86
CA GLU A 68 -17.95 -7.71 -10.08
C GLU A 68 -18.26 -7.40 -11.54
N TYR A 69 -17.45 -6.55 -12.17
CA TYR A 69 -17.59 -6.21 -13.58
C TYR A 69 -17.56 -7.44 -14.49
N ARG A 70 -16.69 -8.43 -14.20
CA ARG A 70 -16.59 -9.67 -14.98
C ARG A 70 -17.81 -10.58 -14.86
N LEU A 71 -18.70 -10.33 -13.89
CA LEU A 71 -19.98 -11.03 -13.77
C LEU A 71 -21.05 -10.42 -14.69
N ASN A 72 -20.83 -9.18 -15.17
CA ASN A 72 -21.73 -8.55 -16.12
C ASN A 72 -21.55 -9.14 -17.52
N PRO A 73 -22.58 -9.07 -18.38
CA PRO A 73 -22.46 -9.43 -19.79
C PRO A 73 -21.34 -8.64 -20.48
N ALA A 74 -20.67 -9.29 -21.44
CA ALA A 74 -19.68 -8.61 -22.27
C ALA A 74 -20.35 -7.51 -23.09
N ALA A 75 -19.74 -6.33 -23.09
CA ALA A 75 -20.20 -5.17 -23.83
C ALA A 75 -19.03 -4.53 -24.59
N SER A 76 -19.34 -3.84 -25.68
CA SER A 76 -18.37 -3.12 -26.52
C SER A 76 -18.67 -1.64 -26.67
N ASP A 77 -19.89 -1.21 -26.32
CA ASP A 77 -20.30 0.19 -26.34
C ASP A 77 -19.99 0.87 -25.00
N GLU A 78 -19.49 2.11 -25.07
CA GLU A 78 -19.03 2.88 -23.92
C GLU A 78 -20.13 3.07 -22.86
N ALA A 79 -21.36 3.36 -23.28
CA ALA A 79 -22.48 3.58 -22.35
C ALA A 79 -22.76 2.35 -21.47
N THR A 80 -22.72 1.15 -22.05
CA THR A 80 -22.89 -0.09 -21.28
C THR A 80 -21.67 -0.38 -20.40
N LEU A 81 -20.45 -0.07 -20.86
CA LEU A 81 -19.23 -0.18 -20.04
C LEU A 81 -19.32 0.70 -18.79
N GLU A 82 -19.69 1.98 -18.95
CA GLU A 82 -19.87 2.94 -17.86
C GLU A 82 -20.96 2.49 -16.90
N HIS A 83 -22.11 2.04 -17.43
CA HIS A 83 -23.20 1.51 -16.63
C HIS A 83 -22.74 0.30 -15.81
N ASN A 84 -22.04 -0.65 -16.43
CA ASN A 84 -21.52 -1.85 -15.76
C ASN A 84 -20.51 -1.50 -14.65
N VAL A 85 -19.66 -0.49 -14.85
CA VAL A 85 -18.75 0.01 -13.81
C VAL A 85 -19.52 0.68 -12.67
N SER A 86 -20.59 1.43 -12.97
CA SER A 86 -21.42 2.10 -11.96
C SER A 86 -22.12 1.10 -11.01
N LEU A 87 -22.40 -0.11 -11.50
CA LEU A 87 -22.98 -1.21 -10.72
C LEU A 87 -21.97 -1.89 -9.79
N CYS A 88 -20.66 -1.72 -10.03
CA CYS A 88 -19.63 -2.31 -9.18
C CYS A 88 -19.56 -1.51 -7.87
N GLY A 89 -19.90 -2.14 -6.75
CA GLY A 89 -20.12 -1.53 -5.43
C GLY A 89 -18.85 -1.09 -4.71
N MET A 90 -17.90 -0.50 -5.42
CA MET A 90 -16.55 -0.17 -4.94
C MET A 90 -16.56 0.64 -3.64
N LEU A 91 -17.42 1.66 -3.56
CA LEU A 91 -17.47 2.58 -2.42
C LEU A 91 -17.87 1.88 -1.11
N THR A 92 -18.67 0.82 -1.19
CA THR A 92 -19.18 0.10 -0.01
C THR A 92 -18.07 -0.59 0.79
N TYR A 93 -16.95 -0.91 0.13
CA TYR A 93 -15.84 -1.65 0.74
C TYR A 93 -14.60 -0.79 1.04
N ILE A 94 -14.63 0.53 0.78
CA ILE A 94 -13.45 1.41 0.97
C ILE A 94 -12.91 1.31 2.39
N LEU A 95 -13.78 1.42 3.40
CA LEU A 95 -13.35 1.36 4.80
C LEU A 95 -12.75 0.00 5.16
N LYS A 96 -13.33 -1.09 4.63
CA LYS A 96 -12.81 -2.45 4.80
C LYS A 96 -11.40 -2.56 4.21
N TYR A 97 -11.18 -2.04 3.00
CA TYR A 97 -9.89 -2.10 2.34
C TYR A 97 -8.85 -1.15 2.95
N ALA A 98 -9.26 0.02 3.45
CA ALA A 98 -8.39 0.94 4.19
C ALA A 98 -7.89 0.31 5.50
N ASN A 99 -8.79 -0.30 6.28
CA ASN A 99 -8.42 -1.05 7.48
C ASN A 99 -7.48 -2.22 7.16
N ARG A 100 -7.77 -2.91 6.05
CA ARG A 100 -6.95 -4.01 5.55
C ARG A 100 -5.53 -3.58 5.17
N SER A 101 -5.37 -2.41 4.56
CA SER A 101 -4.06 -1.81 4.26
C SER A 101 -3.33 -1.39 5.54
N ARG A 102 -4.05 -0.83 6.53
CA ARG A 102 -3.46 -0.46 7.82
C ARG A 102 -2.83 -1.64 8.54
N GLN A 103 -3.50 -2.79 8.57
CA GLN A 103 -2.94 -4.02 9.14
C GLN A 103 -1.65 -4.47 8.44
N PHE A 104 -1.55 -4.28 7.12
CA PHE A 104 -0.30 -4.57 6.41
C PHE A 104 0.80 -3.59 6.83
N ILE A 105 0.48 -2.30 6.96
CA ILE A 105 1.43 -1.31 7.49
C ILE A 105 1.92 -1.73 8.87
N ASP A 106 1.03 -2.15 9.77
CA ASP A 106 1.39 -2.61 11.12
C ASP A 106 2.34 -3.82 11.05
N THR A 107 2.07 -4.82 10.20
CA THR A 107 3.00 -5.96 10.02
C THR A 107 4.37 -5.55 9.53
N TYR A 108 4.43 -4.56 8.64
CA TYR A 108 5.69 -4.07 8.11
C TYR A 108 6.48 -3.23 9.11
N MET A 109 5.79 -2.49 9.98
CA MET A 109 6.41 -1.76 11.09
C MET A 109 7.07 -2.71 12.09
N GLU A 110 6.49 -3.89 12.31
CA GLU A 110 7.09 -4.98 13.10
C GLU A 110 8.21 -5.73 12.36
N GLY A 111 8.53 -5.33 11.12
CA GLY A 111 9.65 -5.87 10.35
C GLY A 111 9.37 -7.15 9.56
N LEU A 112 8.10 -7.58 9.46
CA LEU A 112 7.72 -8.75 8.66
C LEU A 112 7.96 -8.49 7.17
N ASN A 113 8.29 -9.54 6.42
CA ASN A 113 8.46 -9.43 4.97
C ASN A 113 7.15 -9.66 4.21
N ARG A 114 7.17 -9.46 2.89
CA ARG A 114 6.01 -9.64 1.99
C ARG A 114 5.42 -11.06 1.99
N LYS A 115 6.21 -12.08 2.34
CA LYS A 115 5.75 -13.49 2.44
C LYS A 115 5.10 -13.78 3.80
N GLN A 116 5.62 -13.17 4.86
CA GLN A 116 5.18 -13.36 6.23
C GLN A 116 3.95 -12.54 6.58
N ALA A 117 3.85 -11.29 6.10
CA ALA A 117 2.73 -10.40 6.39
C ALA A 117 1.35 -10.98 6.00
N PRO A 118 1.16 -11.63 4.83
CA PRO A 118 -0.09 -12.31 4.51
C PRO A 118 -0.43 -13.46 5.47
N TRP A 119 0.56 -14.23 5.90
CA TRP A 119 0.36 -15.32 6.86
C TRP A 119 -0.05 -14.77 8.23
N ALA A 120 0.63 -13.75 8.73
CA ALA A 120 0.35 -13.15 10.02
C ALA A 120 -1.09 -12.64 10.08
N ARG A 121 -1.53 -11.94 9.05
CA ARG A 121 -2.90 -11.47 8.95
C ARG A 121 -3.91 -12.61 8.77
N LYS A 122 -3.57 -13.72 8.10
CA LYS A 122 -4.45 -14.88 8.03
C LYS A 122 -4.61 -15.55 9.40
N LYS A 123 -3.53 -15.66 10.17
CA LYS A 123 -3.51 -16.27 11.50
C LYS A 123 -4.23 -15.41 12.55
N TYR A 124 -3.99 -14.11 12.53
CA TYR A 124 -4.53 -13.17 13.51
C TYR A 124 -5.69 -12.34 12.95
N HIS A 125 -6.48 -12.87 12.02
CA HIS A 125 -7.58 -12.14 11.37
C HIS A 125 -8.60 -11.55 12.38
N SER A 126 -8.80 -12.21 13.52
CA SER A 126 -9.72 -11.77 14.58
C SER A 126 -9.11 -10.69 15.49
N HIS A 127 -7.78 -10.60 15.56
CA HIS A 127 -7.08 -9.64 16.41
C HIS A 127 -6.70 -8.43 15.56
N TRP A 128 -7.22 -7.27 15.94
CA TRP A 128 -6.91 -6.00 15.28
C TRP A 128 -5.47 -5.53 15.53
N VAL A 129 -4.77 -6.15 16.49
CA VAL A 129 -3.41 -5.84 16.89
C VAL A 129 -2.58 -7.11 16.79
N LEU A 130 -1.36 -6.98 16.27
CA LEU A 130 -0.40 -8.08 16.22
C LEU A 130 0.04 -8.42 17.64
N PRO A 131 -0.12 -9.68 18.08
CA PRO A 131 0.30 -10.06 19.43
C PRO A 131 1.83 -10.12 19.53
N ASN A 132 2.37 -9.84 20.71
CA ASN A 132 3.82 -9.88 20.97
C ASN A 132 4.45 -11.25 20.65
N GLN A 133 3.66 -12.33 20.68
CA GLN A 133 4.09 -13.69 20.34
C GLN A 133 4.25 -13.94 18.83
N LEU A 134 3.95 -12.95 17.98
CA LEU A 134 3.99 -13.07 16.51
C LEU A 134 5.33 -13.60 15.99
N LEU A 135 6.45 -13.08 16.50
CA LEU A 135 7.79 -13.46 16.05
C LEU A 135 8.12 -14.90 16.42
N GLU A 136 7.83 -15.32 17.65
CA GLU A 136 8.00 -16.72 18.10
C GLU A 136 7.16 -17.69 17.26
N ASP A 137 5.97 -17.25 16.86
CA ASP A 137 5.06 -18.02 16.04
C ASP A 137 5.47 -18.07 14.57
N LEU A 138 6.19 -17.07 14.07
CA LEU A 138 6.80 -17.07 12.73
C LEU A 138 8.00 -18.03 12.65
N ASP A 139 8.85 -18.05 13.68
CA ASP A 139 10.01 -18.95 13.76
C ASP A 139 9.62 -20.43 13.67
N LYS A 140 8.44 -20.79 14.20
CA LYS A 140 7.89 -22.15 14.13
C LYS A 140 7.44 -22.55 12.72
N VAL A 141 7.14 -21.60 11.83
CA VAL A 141 6.55 -21.86 10.50
C VAL A 141 7.58 -21.77 9.37
N GLN A 142 8.78 -21.23 9.61
CA GLN A 142 9.89 -21.15 8.64
C GLN A 142 9.47 -20.60 7.25
N LEU A 143 8.85 -19.41 7.22
CA LEU A 143 8.34 -18.72 6.01
C LEU A 143 9.29 -17.69 5.40
#